data_AF-A0A382QZW4-F1
#
_entry.id   AF-A0A382QZW4-F1
#
_cell.length_a   1.000
_cell.length_b   1.000
_cell.length_c   1.000
_cell.angle_alpha   90.00
_cell.angle_beta   90.00
_cell.angle_gamma   90.00
#
_symmetry.space_group_name_H-M   'P 1'
#
loop_
_entity.id
_entity.type
_entity.pdbx_description
1 polymer ?
#
loop_
_entity_poly.entity_id
_entity_poly.type
_entity_poly.pdbx_seq_one_letter_code
_entity_poly.pdbx_strand_id
1 'polypeptide(L)'
;MDVKRAWGDQGKQFRNLTGKITKEFKRAVRECGIDGKHHLHNTRHTFAIRNWLKSNNIYEVKEQLGHSTVSVTEGYAKHKRSKISADFPTLTKQIAEVPKSLELVEGVQIQGYNED
;
A
#
# COMPACT_ATOMS: atom_id res chain seq x y z
N MET A 1 11.47 -18.09 2.56
CA MET A 1 11.49 -18.54 3.96
C MET A 1 10.10 -18.44 4.53
N ASP A 2 9.52 -19.54 5.01
CA ASP A 2 8.24 -19.49 5.73
C ASP A 2 8.51 -19.12 7.19
N VAL A 3 8.45 -17.82 7.49
CA VAL A 3 8.68 -17.25 8.83
C VAL A 3 7.70 -17.84 9.85
N LYS A 4 6.47 -18.16 9.44
CA LYS A 4 5.46 -18.73 10.32
C LYS A 4 5.84 -20.14 10.75
N ARG A 5 6.31 -20.96 9.81
CA ARG A 5 6.84 -22.31 10.08
C ARG A 5 8.05 -22.26 11.01
N ALA A 6 9.06 -21.46 10.67
CA ALA A 6 10.28 -21.33 11.47
C ALA A 6 10.02 -20.83 12.91
N TRP A 7 9.01 -19.98 13.10
CA TRP A 7 8.61 -19.51 14.43
C TRP A 7 7.86 -20.58 15.23
N GLY A 8 7.03 -21.36 14.55
CA GLY A 8 6.31 -22.51 15.12
C GLY A 8 7.26 -23.63 15.55
N ASP A 9 8.30 -23.91 14.76
CA ASP A 9 9.32 -24.92 15.06
C ASP A 9 10.07 -24.64 16.38
N GLN A 10 10.08 -23.38 16.84
CA GLN A 10 10.63 -22.98 18.15
C GLN A 10 9.64 -23.15 19.32
N GLY A 11 8.48 -23.79 19.10
CA GLY A 11 7.42 -23.93 20.09
C GLY A 11 6.68 -22.62 20.41
N LYS A 12 6.83 -21.58 19.58
CA LYS A 12 6.24 -20.26 19.81
C LYS A 12 5.02 -20.04 18.93
N GLN A 13 3.98 -19.44 19.49
CA GLN A 13 2.81 -19.03 18.74
C GLN A 13 3.15 -17.83 17.85
N PHE A 14 2.83 -17.89 16.54
CA PHE A 14 3.07 -16.78 15.60
C PHE A 14 2.37 -15.48 16.02
N ARG A 15 1.20 -15.57 16.68
CA ARG A 15 0.50 -14.43 17.28
C ARG A 15 1.37 -13.65 18.27
N ASN A 16 2.29 -14.31 18.96
CA ASN A 16 3.19 -13.64 19.90
C ASN A 16 4.22 -12.78 19.17
N LEU A 17 4.66 -13.19 17.97
CA LEU A 17 5.55 -12.38 17.12
C LEU A 17 4.84 -11.11 16.65
N THR A 18 3.65 -11.23 16.08
CA THR A 18 2.89 -10.07 15.56
C THR A 18 2.52 -9.09 16.68
N GLY A 19 2.20 -9.62 17.88
CA GLY A 19 1.99 -8.82 19.08
C GLY A 19 3.25 -8.06 19.52
N LYS A 20 4.44 -8.70 19.49
CA LYS A 20 5.72 -8.04 19.80
C LYS A 20 6.02 -6.91 18.83
N ILE A 21 5.89 -7.14 17.52
CA ILE A 21 6.11 -6.11 16.49
C ILE A 21 5.18 -4.90 16.74
N THR A 22 3.91 -5.15 17.05
CA THR A 22 2.95 -4.09 17.35
C THR A 22 3.34 -3.27 18.59
N LYS A 23 3.84 -3.93 19.64
CA LYS A 23 4.30 -3.27 20.87
C LYS A 23 5.52 -2.40 20.60
N GLU A 24 6.53 -2.92 19.90
CA GLU A 24 7.73 -2.16 19.55
C GLU A 24 7.40 -0.97 18.65
N PHE A 25 6.50 -1.15 17.67
CA PHE A 25 6.03 -0.04 16.83
C PHE A 25 5.36 1.07 17.67
N LYS A 26 4.45 0.69 18.59
CA LYS A 26 3.80 1.67 19.49
C LYS A 26 4.80 2.35 20.43
N ARG A 27 5.84 1.64 20.85
CA ARG A 27 6.93 2.23 21.64
C ARG A 27 7.66 3.29 20.83
N ALA A 28 8.09 2.97 19.61
CA ALA A 28 8.75 3.92 18.71
C ALA A 28 7.88 5.17 18.41
N VAL A 29 6.58 4.98 18.16
CA VAL A 29 5.62 6.10 17.97
C VAL A 29 5.65 7.07 19.16
N ARG A 30 5.65 6.56 20.39
CA ARG A 30 5.70 7.39 21.61
C ARG A 30 7.05 8.07 21.79
N GLU A 31 8.14 7.35 21.55
CA GLU A 31 9.51 7.89 21.65
C GLU A 31 9.75 9.03 20.64
N CYS A 32 9.13 8.96 19.46
CA CYS A 32 9.18 10.05 18.47
C CYS A 32 8.20 11.21 18.75
N GLY A 33 7.43 11.17 19.85
CA GLY A 33 6.42 12.20 20.16
C GLY A 33 5.23 12.23 19.19
N ILE A 34 4.99 11.15 18.46
CA ILE A 34 3.87 11.03 17.51
C ILE A 34 2.60 10.62 18.28
N ASP A 35 1.44 11.07 17.80
CA ASP A 35 0.13 10.72 18.36
C ASP A 35 -0.03 9.19 18.50
N GLY A 36 -0.33 8.76 19.72
CA GLY A 36 -0.51 7.35 20.08
C GLY A 36 -1.65 6.64 19.35
N LYS A 37 -2.52 7.35 18.61
CA LYS A 37 -3.56 6.75 17.76
C LYS A 37 -3.01 6.00 16.56
N HIS A 38 -1.75 6.23 16.15
CA HIS A 38 -1.19 5.58 14.97
C HIS A 38 -0.80 4.12 15.25
N HIS A 39 -1.22 3.22 14.36
CA HIS A 39 -0.98 1.78 14.40
C HIS A 39 -0.12 1.33 13.22
N LEU A 40 0.43 0.12 13.32
CA LEU A 40 1.26 -0.45 12.26
C LEU A 40 0.54 -0.48 10.90
N HIS A 41 -0.79 -0.67 10.89
CA HIS A 41 -1.59 -0.63 9.65
C HIS A 41 -1.52 0.72 8.91
N ASN A 42 -1.28 1.84 9.62
CA ASN A 42 -1.11 3.13 8.96
C ASN A 42 0.10 3.15 8.02
N THR A 43 1.15 2.35 8.27
CA THR A 43 2.29 2.28 7.36
C THR A 43 1.92 1.64 6.02
N ARG A 44 0.98 0.69 6.02
CA ARG A 44 0.39 0.11 4.79
C ARG A 44 -0.36 1.18 3.99
N HIS A 45 -1.14 2.03 4.65
CA HIS A 45 -1.80 3.15 3.97
C HIS A 45 -0.78 4.11 3.36
N THR A 46 0.28 4.48 4.09
CA THR A 46 1.37 5.32 3.57
C THR A 46 2.04 4.68 2.36
N PHE A 47 2.34 3.38 2.41
CA PHE A 47 2.91 2.65 1.27
C PHE A 47 1.98 2.69 0.05
N ALA A 48 0.69 2.42 0.23
CA ALA A 48 -0.28 2.38 -0.85
C ALA A 48 -0.41 3.72 -1.57
N ILE A 49 -0.52 4.82 -0.81
CA ILE A 49 -0.61 6.17 -1.36
C ILE A 49 0.67 6.53 -2.12
N ARG A 50 1.84 6.25 -1.55
CA ARG A 50 3.12 6.56 -2.20
C ARG A 50 3.32 5.79 -3.50
N ASN A 51 2.95 4.51 -3.55
CA ASN A 51 3.07 3.73 -4.78
C ASN A 51 2.05 4.16 -5.83
N TRP A 52 0.81 4.42 -5.43
CA TRP A 52 -0.19 4.96 -6.34
C TRP A 52 0.26 6.29 -6.96
N LEU A 53 0.86 7.20 -6.19
CA LEU A 53 1.41 8.45 -6.73
C LEU A 53 2.55 8.20 -7.72
N LYS A 54 3.41 7.22 -7.45
CA LYS A 54 4.55 6.90 -8.32
C LYS A 54 4.14 6.24 -9.63
N SER A 55 3.26 5.25 -9.57
CA SER A 55 2.91 4.44 -10.74
C SER A 55 1.65 4.90 -11.45
N ASN A 56 0.80 5.66 -10.77
CA ASN A 56 -0.56 6.00 -11.20
C ASN A 56 -1.40 4.77 -11.59
N ASN A 57 -1.05 3.58 -11.07
CA ASN A 57 -1.70 2.31 -11.38
C ASN A 57 -2.26 1.66 -10.10
N ILE A 58 -3.57 1.73 -9.92
CA ILE A 58 -4.22 1.22 -8.70
C ILE A 58 -4.25 -0.32 -8.64
N TYR A 59 -4.21 -1.00 -9.79
CA TYR A 59 -4.18 -2.46 -9.85
C TYR A 59 -2.83 -3.02 -9.44
N GLU A 60 -1.75 -2.33 -9.81
CA GLU A 60 -0.41 -2.66 -9.32
C GLU A 60 -0.35 -2.52 -7.79
N VAL A 61 -0.91 -1.43 -7.24
CA VAL A 61 -0.97 -1.24 -5.78
C VAL A 61 -1.83 -2.32 -5.12
N LYS A 62 -2.95 -2.72 -5.72
CA LYS A 62 -3.79 -3.83 -5.23
C LYS A 62 -2.98 -5.11 -5.10
N GLU A 63 -2.21 -5.46 -6.13
CA GLU A 63 -1.38 -6.67 -6.17
C GLU A 63 -0.26 -6.62 -5.12
N GLN A 64 0.47 -5.51 -5.03
CA GLN A 64 1.52 -5.31 -4.02
C GLN A 64 0.97 -5.42 -2.58
N LEU A 65 -0.27 -5.01 -2.37
CA LEU A 65 -0.95 -5.13 -1.09
C LEU A 65 -1.53 -6.53 -0.85
N GLY A 66 -1.70 -7.35 -1.88
CA GLY A 66 -2.39 -8.64 -1.80
C GLY A 66 -3.88 -8.48 -1.47
N HIS A 67 -4.52 -7.40 -1.95
CA HIS A 67 -5.97 -7.25 -1.82
C HIS A 67 -6.69 -8.17 -2.82
N SER A 68 -7.76 -8.83 -2.39
CA SER A 68 -8.57 -9.68 -3.27
C SER A 68 -9.28 -8.86 -4.36
N THR A 69 -9.79 -7.68 -4.00
CA THR A 69 -10.55 -6.80 -4.90
C THR A 69 -9.91 -5.42 -5.00
N VAL A 70 -10.07 -4.80 -6.17
CA VAL A 70 -9.60 -3.41 -6.40
C VAL A 70 -10.39 -2.40 -5.55
N SER A 71 -11.65 -2.68 -5.25
CA SER A 71 -12.53 -1.81 -4.45
C SER A 71 -11.95 -1.43 -3.07
N VAL A 72 -11.22 -2.34 -2.42
CA VAL A 72 -10.54 -2.07 -1.13
C VAL A 72 -9.35 -1.12 -1.31
N THR A 73 -8.79 -1.07 -2.51
CA THR A 73 -7.61 -0.27 -2.87
C THR A 73 -7.99 1.10 -3.42
N GLU A 74 -9.14 1.23 -4.07
CA GLU A 74 -9.61 2.48 -4.71
C GLU A 74 -9.67 3.69 -3.78
N GLY A 75 -9.88 3.46 -2.47
CA GLY A 75 -9.79 4.52 -1.47
C GLY A 75 -8.46 5.28 -1.52
N TYR A 76 -7.38 4.63 -1.96
CA TYR A 76 -6.06 5.26 -2.05
C TYR A 76 -5.92 6.30 -3.16
N ALA A 77 -6.79 6.27 -4.17
CA ALA A 77 -6.80 7.28 -5.23
C ALA A 77 -7.54 8.57 -4.81
N LYS A 78 -8.37 8.52 -3.76
CA LYS A 78 -9.25 9.62 -3.32
C LYS A 78 -8.61 10.44 -2.20
N HIS A 79 -7.58 11.23 -2.52
CA HIS A 79 -6.87 12.05 -1.54
C HIS A 79 -6.63 13.50 -1.97
N LYS A 80 -6.57 14.40 -0.98
CA LYS A 80 -6.20 15.80 -1.20
C LYS A 80 -4.69 15.90 -1.47
N ARG A 81 -4.32 16.10 -2.74
CA ARG A 81 -2.93 16.24 -3.21
C ARG A 81 -2.11 17.28 -2.44
N SER A 82 -2.74 18.38 -2.01
CA SER A 82 -2.08 19.43 -1.22
C SER A 82 -1.51 18.94 0.11
N LYS A 83 -2.21 18.02 0.80
CA LYS A 83 -1.71 17.42 2.06
C LYS A 83 -0.54 16.48 1.82
N ILE A 84 -0.65 15.68 0.75
CA ILE A 84 0.38 14.72 0.36
C ILE A 84 1.69 15.43 0.00
N SER A 85 1.63 16.57 -0.68
CA SER A 85 2.83 17.32 -1.06
C SER A 85 3.65 17.79 0.15
N ALA A 86 2.96 18.23 1.21
CA ALA A 86 3.61 18.64 2.46
C ALA A 86 4.30 17.45 3.15
N ASP A 87 3.67 16.28 3.17
CA ASP A 87 4.19 15.08 3.83
C ASP A 87 5.28 14.36 3.01
N PHE A 88 5.23 14.48 1.67
CA PHE A 88 6.12 13.77 0.74
C PHE A 88 6.75 14.71 -0.29
N PRO A 89 7.66 15.62 0.12
CA PRO A 89 8.27 16.59 -0.78
C PRO A 89 9.03 15.94 -1.96
N THR A 90 9.53 14.72 -1.77
CA THR A 90 10.23 13.95 -2.82
C THR A 90 9.30 13.41 -3.92
N LEU A 91 7.98 13.47 -3.73
CA LEU A 91 6.97 13.04 -4.71
C LEU A 91 6.24 14.23 -5.37
N THR A 92 6.69 15.47 -5.13
CA THR A 92 6.01 16.68 -5.60
C THR A 92 5.78 16.67 -7.12
N LYS A 93 6.73 16.15 -7.91
CA LYS A 93 6.59 16.03 -9.37
C LYS A 93 5.39 15.15 -9.75
N GLN A 94 5.30 13.97 -9.16
CA GLN A 94 4.21 13.02 -9.40
C GLN A 94 2.86 13.53 -8.86
N ILE A 95 2.87 14.34 -7.81
CA ILE A 95 1.68 14.98 -7.23
C ILE A 95 1.17 16.11 -8.15
N ALA A 96 2.07 16.81 -8.84
CA ALA A 96 1.72 17.86 -9.79
C ALA A 96 1.21 17.29 -11.13
N GLU A 97 1.71 16.12 -11.55
CA GLU A 97 1.26 15.44 -12.76
C GLU A 97 -0.20 14.95 -12.59
N VAL A 98 -1.09 15.41 -13.47
CA VAL A 98 -2.47 14.90 -13.54
C VAL A 98 -2.40 13.40 -13.81
N PRO A 99 -3.23 12.56 -13.16
CA PRO A 99 -3.25 11.13 -13.45
C PRO A 99 -3.38 10.98 -14.97
N LYS A 100 -2.53 10.16 -15.61
CA LYS A 100 -2.82 9.70 -16.96
C LYS A 100 -4.19 9.06 -16.90
N SER A 101 -5.21 9.74 -17.43
CA SER A 101 -6.46 9.10 -17.76
C SER A 101 -6.09 7.96 -18.70
N LEU A 102 -6.61 6.75 -18.44
CA LEU A 102 -6.71 5.79 -19.54
C LEU A 102 -7.60 6.47 -20.57
N GLU A 103 -6.99 7.04 -21.61
CA GLU A 103 -7.72 7.24 -22.84
C GLU A 103 -8.12 5.84 -23.28
N LEU A 104 -9.42 5.57 -23.29
CA LEU A 104 -9.95 4.41 -23.97
C LEU A 104 -9.46 4.57 -25.41
N VAL A 105 -8.48 3.76 -25.81
CA VAL A 105 -8.10 3.65 -27.21
C VAL A 105 -9.30 2.98 -27.87
N GLU A 106 -10.22 3.79 -28.42
CA GLU A 106 -11.24 3.29 -29.33
C GLU A 106 -10.51 2.63 -30.50
N GLY A 107 -10.53 1.29 -30.56
CA GLY A 107 -10.02 0.55 -31.71
C GLY A 107 -8.97 -0.55 -31.45
N VAL A 108 -8.64 -0.91 -30.20
CA VAL A 108 -7.85 -2.15 -30.01
C VAL A 108 -8.78 -3.35 -30.20
N GLN A 109 -8.77 -3.93 -31.41
CA GLN A 109 -9.34 -5.26 -31.63
C GLN A 109 -8.66 -6.23 -30.68
N ILE A 110 -9.41 -6.77 -29.72
CA ILE A 110 -9.00 -7.91 -28.91
C ILE A 110 -8.96 -9.08 -29.89
N GLN A 111 -7.76 -9.42 -30.37
CA GLN A 111 -7.55 -10.66 -31.09
C GLN A 111 -7.79 -11.78 -30.09
N GLY A 112 -8.94 -12.43 -30.22
CA GLY A 112 -9.33 -13.58 -29.40
C GLY A 112 -8.21 -14.62 -29.44
N TYR A 113 -7.79 -15.06 -28.27
CA TYR A 113 -7.03 -16.29 -28.16
C TYR A 113 -7.97 -17.42 -28.60
N ASN A 114 -7.70 -18.01 -29.76
CA ASN A 114 -8.28 -19.29 -30.13
C ASN A 114 -7.71 -20.33 -29.16
N GLU A 115 -8.61 -21.02 -28.46
CA GLU A 115 -8.30 -22.26 -27.76
C GLU A 115 -8.19 -23.36 -28.83
N ASP A 116 -6.96 -23.82 -29.09
CA ASP A 116 -6.67 -25.13 -29.67
C ASP A 116 -6.18 -26.07 -28.57
#